data_AF-A0A6I9P6T0-F1
#
_entry.id   AF-A0A6I9P6T0-F1
#
_cell.length_a   1.000
_cell.length_b   1.000
_cell.length_c   1.000
_cell.angle_alpha   90.00
_cell.angle_beta   90.00
_cell.angle_gamma   90.00
#
_symmetry.space_group_name_H-M   'P 1'
#
loop_
_entity.id
_entity.type
_entity.pdbx_description
1 polymer ?
#
loop_
_entity_poly.entity_id
_entity_poly.type
_entity_poly.pdbx_seq_one_letter_code
_entity_poly.pdbx_strand_id
1 'polypeptide(L)'
;GNDSVLEIFTVLSEEEVQKKMTKKTKKAKKKAAKAQGEAAAAEEEEAAVPLVERTLTDEILRLTKIKASAKIRWVDCLSCVGGELKVALLLQNNTVETYSLKTSDKTPTANKTSRLTLGGHRTDVRTLAFSSDNLAVLSASGDTVKVWNR
;
A
#
# COMPACT_ATOMS: atom_id res chain seq x y z
N GLY A 1 -7.00 -1.24 13.49
CA GLY A 1 -5.93 -0.23 13.53
C GLY A 1 -6.45 1.09 14.07
N ASN A 2 -5.54 1.90 14.65
CA ASN A 2 -5.83 3.30 15.01
C ASN A 2 -5.57 4.27 13.84
N ASP A 3 -5.00 3.77 12.74
CA ASP A 3 -4.66 4.52 11.54
C ASP A 3 -5.63 4.20 10.37
N SER A 4 -5.74 5.14 9.45
CA SER A 4 -6.41 5.05 8.15
C SER A 4 -5.47 4.63 7.02
N VAL A 5 -4.18 4.43 7.30
CA VAL A 5 -3.17 4.05 6.30
C VAL A 5 -2.83 2.57 6.42
N LEU A 6 -2.84 1.86 5.29
CA LEU A 6 -2.32 0.51 5.13
C LEU A 6 -1.02 0.58 4.31
N GLU A 7 0.07 0.07 4.84
CA GLU A 7 1.31 -0.11 4.09
C GLU A 7 1.39 -1.52 3.52
N ILE A 8 1.79 -1.63 2.25
CA ILE A 8 1.92 -2.90 1.53
C ILE A 8 3.39 -3.14 1.25
N PHE A 9 3.86 -4.33 1.65
CA PHE A 9 5.22 -4.79 1.43
C PHE A 9 5.20 -6.05 0.59
N THR A 10 6.26 -6.24 -0.21
CA THR A 10 6.55 -7.49 -0.91
C THR A 10 7.82 -8.10 -0.35
N VAL A 11 7.81 -9.42 -0.23
CA VAL A 11 9.01 -10.20 0.09
C VAL A 11 9.60 -10.65 -1.24
N LEU A 12 10.86 -10.28 -1.48
CA LEU A 12 11.57 -10.67 -2.68
C LEU A 12 12.01 -12.14 -2.62
N SER A 13 12.09 -12.76 -3.79
CA SER A 13 12.70 -14.08 -3.93
C SER A 13 14.22 -14.02 -3.71
N GLU A 14 14.83 -15.15 -3.34
CA GLU A 14 16.29 -15.24 -3.14
C GLU A 14 17.07 -14.80 -4.38
N GLU A 15 16.57 -15.11 -5.58
CA GLU A 15 17.20 -14.71 -6.85
C GLU A 15 17.23 -13.19 -7.02
N GLU A 16 16.14 -12.50 -6.68
CA GLU A 16 16.03 -11.05 -6.77
C GLU A 16 16.91 -10.36 -5.73
N VAL A 17 16.95 -10.91 -4.51
CA VAL A 17 17.87 -10.46 -3.45
C VAL A 17 19.31 -10.60 -3.92
N GLN A 18 19.70 -11.73 -4.53
CA GLN A 18 21.05 -11.94 -5.02
C GLN A 18 21.41 -10.98 -6.17
N LYS A 19 20.48 -10.71 -7.10
CA LYS A 19 20.65 -9.69 -8.15
C LYS A 19 20.85 -8.28 -7.56
N LYS A 20 20.20 -7.95 -6.43
CA LYS A 20 20.45 -6.70 -5.71
C LYS A 20 21.82 -6.69 -5.03
N MET A 21 22.19 -7.78 -4.34
CA MET A 21 23.46 -7.87 -3.61
C MET A 21 24.67 -7.78 -4.55
N THR A 22 24.61 -8.41 -5.72
CA THR A 22 25.65 -8.29 -6.76
C THR A 22 25.78 -6.87 -7.31
N LYS A 23 24.67 -6.13 -7.46
CA LYS A 23 24.71 -4.72 -7.83
C LYS A 23 25.30 -3.83 -6.73
N LYS A 24 24.98 -4.10 -5.45
CA LYS A 24 25.55 -3.38 -4.31
C LYS A 24 27.07 -3.60 -4.19
N THR A 25 27.53 -4.85 -4.25
CA THR A 25 28.98 -5.18 -4.23
C THR A 25 29.74 -4.56 -5.40
N LYS A 26 29.19 -4.59 -6.63
CA LYS A 26 29.82 -3.90 -7.78
C LYS A 26 29.96 -2.39 -7.56
N LYS A 27 28.94 -1.73 -6.99
CA LYS A 27 29.01 -0.31 -6.65
C LYS A 27 30.02 -0.02 -5.54
N ALA A 28 30.08 -0.86 -4.51
CA ALA A 28 31.06 -0.73 -3.43
C ALA A 28 32.50 -0.87 -3.95
N LYS A 29 32.77 -1.89 -4.78
CA LYS A 29 34.07 -2.07 -5.45
C LYS A 29 34.45 -0.88 -6.34
N LYS A 30 33.52 -0.35 -7.14
CA LYS A 30 33.76 0.84 -7.97
C LYS A 30 34.04 2.10 -7.13
N LYS A 31 33.40 2.25 -5.97
CA LYS A 31 33.63 3.37 -5.04
C LYS A 31 35.01 3.25 -4.37
N ALA A 32 35.38 2.05 -3.93
CA ALA A 32 36.70 1.78 -3.35
C ALA A 32 37.83 2.03 -4.37
N ALA A 33 37.69 1.54 -5.60
CA ALA A 33 38.68 1.77 -6.67
C ALA A 33 38.81 3.25 -7.04
N LYS A 34 37.72 4.04 -6.99
CA LYS A 34 37.80 5.51 -7.19
C LYS A 34 38.48 6.22 -6.04
N ALA A 35 38.25 5.80 -4.79
CA ALA A 35 38.93 6.36 -3.62
C ALA A 35 40.43 6.05 -3.63
N GLN A 36 40.84 4.88 -4.15
CA GLN A 36 42.24 4.52 -4.33
C GLN A 36 42.91 5.28 -5.50
N GLY A 37 42.16 5.70 -6.52
CA GLY A 37 42.69 6.51 -7.63
C GLY A 37 43.12 7.93 -7.25
N GLU A 38 42.65 8.47 -6.11
CA GLU A 38 43.16 9.72 -5.52
C GLU A 38 44.35 9.51 -4.57
N ALA A 39 44.69 8.25 -4.26
CA ALA A 39 45.75 7.86 -3.32
C ALA A 39 46.85 7.01 -3.99
N ALA A 40 47.11 7.24 -5.28
CA ALA A 40 48.13 6.50 -6.04
C ALA A 40 49.56 6.92 -5.63
N ALA A 41 50.00 6.49 -4.44
CA ALA A 41 51.41 6.31 -4.08
C ALA A 41 51.53 5.58 -2.73
N ALA A 42 51.13 4.30 -2.64
CA ALA A 42 51.79 3.26 -1.82
C ALA A 42 50.98 1.96 -1.82
N GLU A 43 51.64 0.92 -2.35
CA GLU A 43 51.54 -0.50 -2.02
C GLU A 43 50.27 -1.30 -2.38
N GLU A 44 50.53 -2.37 -3.14
CA GLU A 44 49.65 -3.50 -3.40
C GLU A 44 49.41 -4.28 -2.10
N GLU A 45 48.38 -3.91 -1.36
CA GLU A 45 47.77 -4.79 -0.37
C GLU A 45 46.42 -5.25 -0.90
N GLU A 46 46.14 -6.56 -0.81
CA GLU A 46 44.89 -7.18 -1.25
C GLU A 46 43.70 -6.30 -0.92
N ALA A 47 43.04 -5.77 -1.96
CA ALA A 47 41.91 -4.89 -1.80
C ALA A 47 40.83 -5.60 -0.97
N ALA A 48 40.76 -5.25 0.31
CA ALA A 48 39.79 -5.75 1.27
C ALA A 48 38.41 -5.70 0.60
N VAL A 49 37.88 -6.87 0.25
CA VAL A 49 36.61 -6.96 -0.47
C VAL A 49 35.58 -6.33 0.45
N PRO A 50 34.91 -5.22 0.04
CA PRO A 50 33.97 -4.56 0.93
C PRO A 50 32.88 -5.55 1.30
N LEU A 51 32.78 -5.87 2.59
CA LEU A 51 31.80 -6.79 3.16
C LEU A 51 30.42 -6.13 3.03
N VAL A 52 29.66 -6.51 2.02
CA VAL A 52 28.28 -6.04 1.87
C VAL A 52 27.37 -7.06 2.55
N GLU A 53 26.98 -6.75 3.77
CA GLU A 53 26.05 -7.57 4.55
C GLU A 53 24.62 -7.48 3.99
N ARG A 54 23.89 -8.60 4.03
CA ARG A 54 22.47 -8.65 3.68
C ARG A 54 21.66 -8.04 4.81
N THR A 55 20.74 -7.14 4.47
CA THR A 55 19.85 -6.49 5.45
C THR A 55 18.38 -6.77 5.15
N LEU A 56 17.51 -6.67 6.14
CA LEU A 56 16.05 -6.82 5.95
C LEU A 56 15.48 -5.89 4.88
N THR A 57 16.08 -4.72 4.68
CA THR A 57 15.67 -3.76 3.64
C THR A 57 15.95 -4.26 2.21
N ASP A 58 16.80 -5.27 2.05
CA ASP A 58 17.06 -5.92 0.77
C ASP A 58 16.01 -6.98 0.43
N GLU A 59 15.39 -7.58 1.44
CA GLU A 59 14.42 -8.67 1.33
C GLU A 59 12.98 -8.14 1.27
N ILE A 60 12.66 -7.15 2.12
CA ILE A 60 11.31 -6.62 2.27
C ILE A 60 11.26 -5.22 1.66
N LEU A 61 10.47 -5.08 0.59
CA LEU A 61 10.29 -3.79 -0.08
C LEU A 61 8.88 -3.26 0.13
N ARG A 62 8.80 -1.99 0.54
CA ARG A 62 7.53 -1.27 0.54
C ARG A 62 7.10 -1.01 -0.89
N LEU A 63 5.97 -1.59 -1.29
CA LEU A 63 5.35 -1.38 -2.60
C LEU A 63 4.65 -0.04 -2.64
N THR A 64 3.69 0.15 -1.74
CA THR A 64 2.82 1.35 -1.74
C THR A 64 2.11 1.51 -0.41
N LYS A 65 1.36 2.60 -0.27
CA LYS A 65 0.47 2.85 0.86
C LYS A 65 -0.93 3.16 0.35
N ILE A 66 -1.94 2.66 1.06
CA ILE A 66 -3.35 2.92 0.82
C ILE A 66 -3.86 3.80 1.94
N LYS A 67 -4.43 4.96 1.61
CA LYS A 67 -5.12 5.81 2.59
C LYS A 67 -6.62 5.62 2.44
N ALA A 68 -7.23 4.96 3.42
CA ALA A 68 -8.67 4.74 3.50
C ALA A 68 -9.42 6.00 3.94
N SER A 69 -10.74 6.03 3.74
CA SER A 69 -11.58 7.18 4.16
C SER A 69 -11.79 7.29 5.67
N ALA A 70 -11.51 6.23 6.43
CA ALA A 70 -11.63 6.19 7.89
C ALA A 70 -10.63 5.18 8.47
N LYS A 71 -10.54 5.10 9.81
CA LYS A 71 -9.65 4.16 10.50
C LYS A 71 -9.94 2.72 10.10
N ILE A 72 -8.89 1.98 9.76
CA ILE A 72 -9.00 0.60 9.28
C ILE A 72 -9.19 -0.34 10.47
N ARG A 73 -10.25 -1.13 10.46
CA ARG A 73 -10.56 -2.14 11.49
C ARG A 73 -10.07 -3.52 11.10
N TRP A 74 -10.28 -3.90 9.84
CA TRP A 74 -9.84 -5.18 9.29
C TRP A 74 -9.32 -5.02 7.87
N VAL A 75 -8.44 -5.93 7.47
CA VAL A 75 -7.85 -6.00 6.14
C VAL A 75 -7.91 -7.44 5.66
N ASP A 76 -8.32 -7.63 4.42
CA ASP A 76 -8.17 -8.89 3.69
C ASP A 76 -7.59 -8.60 2.31
N CYS A 77 -6.85 -9.53 1.74
CA CYS A 77 -6.22 -9.35 0.45
C CYS A 77 -6.15 -10.63 -0.38
N LEU A 78 -6.27 -10.48 -1.68
CA LEU A 78 -6.25 -11.56 -2.64
C LEU A 78 -5.29 -11.22 -3.79
N SER A 79 -4.29 -12.07 -4.00
CA SER A 79 -3.43 -12.00 -5.18
C SER A 79 -4.13 -12.73 -6.34
N CYS A 80 -4.48 -11.99 -7.38
CA CYS A 80 -5.11 -12.50 -8.59
C CYS A 80 -4.07 -12.85 -9.67
N VAL A 81 -4.48 -13.66 -10.64
CA VAL A 81 -3.69 -13.99 -11.82
C VAL A 81 -3.35 -12.71 -12.60
N GLY A 82 -2.13 -12.60 -13.10
CA GLY A 82 -1.66 -11.39 -13.80
C GLY A 82 -1.03 -10.33 -12.90
N GLY A 83 -0.75 -10.64 -11.63
CA GLY A 83 -0.04 -9.75 -10.71
C GLY A 83 -0.91 -8.62 -10.16
N GLU A 84 -2.23 -8.77 -10.20
CA GLU A 84 -3.16 -7.83 -9.56
C GLU A 84 -3.38 -8.24 -8.10
N LEU A 85 -3.13 -7.33 -7.17
CA LEU A 85 -3.45 -7.49 -5.75
C LEU A 85 -4.73 -6.71 -5.43
N LYS A 86 -5.77 -7.42 -5.00
CA LYS A 86 -7.00 -6.84 -4.50
C LYS A 86 -6.97 -6.79 -2.98
N VAL A 87 -7.40 -5.68 -2.42
CA VAL A 87 -7.42 -5.44 -0.97
C VAL A 87 -8.81 -4.99 -0.57
N ALA A 88 -9.38 -5.62 0.45
CA ALA A 88 -10.62 -5.24 1.09
C ALA A 88 -10.35 -4.70 2.50
N LEU A 89 -10.92 -3.54 2.81
CA LEU A 89 -10.76 -2.85 4.09
C LEU A 89 -12.12 -2.71 4.76
N LEU A 90 -12.26 -3.23 5.98
CA LEU A 90 -13.38 -2.86 6.85
C LEU A 90 -12.97 -1.63 7.66
N LEU A 91 -13.76 -0.57 7.58
CA LEU A 91 -13.47 0.70 8.25
C LEU A 91 -14.33 0.89 9.49
N GLN A 92 -13.88 1.77 10.39
CA GLN A 92 -14.54 2.04 11.67
C GLN A 92 -15.95 2.63 11.52
N ASN A 93 -16.23 3.31 10.41
CA ASN A 93 -17.57 3.82 10.08
C ASN A 93 -18.49 2.75 9.43
N ASN A 94 -18.13 1.47 9.55
CA ASN A 94 -18.85 0.34 8.98
C ASN A 94 -19.05 0.51 7.45
N THR A 95 -17.99 0.94 6.79
CA THR A 95 -17.84 0.97 5.34
C THR A 95 -16.83 -0.10 4.96
N VAL A 96 -17.09 -0.83 3.88
CA VAL A 96 -16.08 -1.65 3.23
C VAL A 96 -15.54 -0.90 2.01
N GLU A 97 -14.23 -0.74 1.93
CA GLU A 97 -13.57 -0.18 0.76
C GLU A 97 -12.70 -1.24 0.11
N THR A 98 -12.75 -1.32 -1.21
CA THR A 98 -11.88 -2.21 -1.98
C THR A 98 -10.91 -1.41 -2.83
N TYR A 99 -9.69 -1.93 -2.95
CA TYR A 99 -8.60 -1.36 -3.73
C TYR A 99 -7.99 -2.43 -4.63
N SER A 100 -7.42 -2.01 -5.74
CA SER A 100 -6.62 -2.86 -6.63
C SER A 100 -5.31 -2.15 -6.99
N LEU A 101 -4.23 -2.91 -7.04
CA LEU A 101 -2.93 -2.47 -7.56
C LEU A 101 -2.25 -3.60 -8.34
N LYS A 102 -1.40 -3.25 -9.29
CA LYS A 102 -0.50 -4.21 -9.95
C LYS A 102 0.83 -4.28 -9.21
N THR A 103 1.22 -5.47 -8.76
CA THR A 103 2.47 -5.68 -8.04
C THR A 103 3.70 -5.64 -8.94
N SER A 104 3.51 -5.81 -10.26
CA SER A 104 4.57 -5.80 -11.27
C SER A 104 5.01 -4.39 -11.68
N ASP A 105 4.27 -3.35 -11.34
CA ASP A 105 4.62 -1.97 -11.68
C ASP A 105 5.83 -1.50 -10.86
N LYS A 106 6.72 -0.70 -11.48
CA LYS A 106 7.88 -0.12 -10.77
C LYS A 106 7.48 0.75 -9.58
N THR A 107 6.30 1.37 -9.65
CA THR A 107 5.70 2.21 -8.61
C THR A 107 4.21 1.90 -8.50
N PRO A 108 3.82 0.84 -7.77
CA PRO A 108 2.43 0.42 -7.68
C PRO A 108 1.55 1.51 -7.08
N THR A 109 0.49 1.88 -7.80
CA THR A 109 -0.56 2.77 -7.31
C THR A 109 -1.81 1.97 -6.97
N ALA A 110 -2.28 2.11 -5.74
CA ALA A 110 -3.53 1.52 -5.30
C ALA A 110 -4.72 2.38 -5.73
N ASN A 111 -5.54 1.82 -6.61
CA ASN A 111 -6.76 2.45 -7.09
C ASN A 111 -7.93 1.95 -6.26
N LYS A 112 -8.76 2.86 -5.75
CA LYS A 112 -10.01 2.51 -5.08
C LYS A 112 -10.99 1.97 -6.11
N THR A 113 -11.40 0.71 -5.97
CA THR A 113 -12.27 0.05 -6.96
C THR A 113 -13.73 0.16 -6.58
N SER A 114 -14.07 0.06 -5.29
CA SER A 114 -15.45 0.14 -4.83
C SER A 114 -15.52 0.59 -3.38
N ARG A 115 -16.71 1.07 -3.00
CA ARG A 115 -17.06 1.42 -1.62
C ARG A 115 -18.45 0.90 -1.34
N LEU A 116 -18.54 -0.06 -0.44
CA LEU A 116 -19.81 -0.54 0.10
C LEU A 116 -20.08 0.15 1.43
N THR A 117 -21.06 1.03 1.44
CA THR A 117 -21.65 1.54 2.68
C THR A 117 -22.86 0.69 3.02
N LEU A 118 -22.98 0.12 4.23
CA LEU A 118 -24.27 -0.51 4.60
C LEU A 118 -25.42 0.47 4.37
N GLY A 119 -26.52 -0.05 3.82
CA GLY A 119 -27.80 0.64 3.77
C GLY A 119 -28.22 1.10 5.16
N GLY A 120 -28.87 2.26 5.22
CA GLY A 120 -29.42 2.82 6.46
C GLY A 120 -28.50 3.83 7.13
N HIS A 121 -29.08 4.59 8.05
CA HIS A 121 -28.36 5.58 8.86
C HIS A 121 -27.49 4.88 9.91
N ARG A 122 -26.39 5.54 10.29
CA ARG A 122 -25.47 5.06 11.35
C ARG A 122 -25.81 5.61 12.73
N THR A 123 -26.63 6.65 12.76
CA THR A 123 -27.17 7.27 13.96
C THR A 123 -28.69 7.30 13.85
N ASP A 124 -29.36 7.61 14.97
CA ASP A 124 -30.82 7.68 15.02
C ASP A 124 -31.37 8.59 13.92
N VAL A 125 -32.37 8.08 13.19
CA VAL A 125 -33.12 8.88 12.21
C VAL A 125 -33.97 9.89 12.98
N ARG A 126 -33.79 11.17 12.68
CA ARG A 126 -34.45 12.28 13.36
C ARG A 126 -35.64 12.83 12.58
N THR A 127 -35.68 12.61 11.26
CA THR A 127 -36.78 13.09 10.43
C THR A 127 -36.92 12.28 9.13
N LEU A 128 -38.14 12.32 8.58
CA LEU A 128 -38.55 11.70 7.33
C LEU A 128 -39.40 12.69 6.53
N ALA A 129 -39.25 12.70 5.21
CA ALA A 129 -40.09 13.47 4.30
C ALA A 129 -40.36 12.68 3.01
N PHE A 130 -41.60 12.71 2.54
CA PHE A 130 -41.98 12.19 1.23
C PHE A 130 -41.68 13.22 0.15
N SER A 131 -41.21 12.77 -1.01
CA SER A 131 -41.14 13.63 -2.19
C SER A 131 -42.55 13.99 -2.67
N SER A 132 -42.72 15.17 -3.26
CA SER A 132 -44.03 15.63 -3.76
C SER A 132 -44.59 14.76 -4.88
N ASP A 133 -43.72 14.03 -5.60
CA ASP A 133 -44.06 13.09 -6.67
C ASP A 133 -44.24 11.64 -6.20
N ASN A 134 -44.10 11.35 -4.90
CA ASN A 134 -44.17 10.02 -4.29
C ASN A 134 -43.18 8.98 -4.86
N LEU A 135 -42.14 9.42 -5.56
CA LEU A 135 -41.10 8.52 -6.10
C LEU A 135 -40.01 8.21 -5.07
N ALA A 136 -39.84 9.07 -4.06
CA ALA A 136 -38.76 8.93 -3.11
C ALA A 136 -39.17 9.27 -1.67
N VAL A 137 -38.40 8.73 -0.74
CA VAL A 137 -38.43 9.10 0.67
C VAL A 137 -37.06 9.65 1.06
N LEU A 138 -37.04 10.79 1.73
CA LEU A 138 -35.85 11.34 2.37
C LEU A 138 -35.86 10.96 3.85
N SER A 139 -34.73 10.48 4.36
CA SER A 139 -34.49 10.28 5.77
C SER A 139 -33.21 11.01 6.19
N ALA A 140 -33.22 11.64 7.37
CA ALA A 140 -32.05 12.34 7.91
C ALA A 140 -31.73 11.90 9.33
N SER A 141 -30.43 11.70 9.59
CA SER A 141 -29.83 11.43 10.90
C SER A 141 -28.86 12.54 11.27
N GLY A 142 -28.18 12.44 12.42
CA GLY A 142 -27.24 13.47 12.87
C GLY A 142 -26.02 13.67 11.97
N ASP A 143 -25.71 12.70 11.11
CA ASP A 143 -24.50 12.64 10.28
C ASP A 143 -24.76 12.48 8.78
N THR A 144 -25.97 12.08 8.37
CA THR A 144 -26.26 11.76 6.97
C THR A 144 -27.71 12.07 6.59
N VAL A 145 -27.90 12.43 5.32
CA VAL A 145 -29.21 12.47 4.65
C VAL A 145 -29.20 11.42 3.54
N LYS A 146 -30.25 10.61 3.45
CA LYS A 146 -30.39 9.54 2.45
C LYS A 146 -31.72 9.70 1.71
N VAL A 147 -31.67 9.52 0.40
CA VAL A 147 -32.85 9.49 -0.47
C VAL A 147 -33.02 8.05 -0.95
N TRP A 148 -34.22 7.52 -0.75
CA TRP A 148 -34.60 6.16 -1.10
C TRP A 148 -35.59 6.23 -2.25
N ASN A 149 -35.24 5.65 -3.39
CA ASN A 149 -36.16 5.48 -4.50
C ASN A 149 -37.00 4.22 -4.30
N ARG A 150 -38.21 4.22 -4.84
CA ARG A 150 -39.10 3.05 -4.87
C ARG A 150 -38.75 2.09 -5.99
#